data_AF-A0A0C3RZ43-F1
#
_entry.id   AF-A0A0C3RZ43-F1
#
_cell.length_a   1.000
_cell.length_b   1.000
_cell.length_c   1.000
_cell.angle_alpha   90.00
_cell.angle_beta   90.00
_cell.angle_gamma   90.00
#
_symmetry.space_group_name_H-M   'P 1'
#
loop_
_entity.id
_entity.type
_entity.pdbx_description
1 polymer ?
#
loop_
_entity_poly.entity_id
_entity_poly.type
_entity_poly.pdbx_seq_one_letter_code
_entity_poly.pdbx_strand_id
1 'polypeptide(L)'
;MPYRPPKSAFGALLWRRRVWLETTTGLSLLEPWEKVLILAIFYFLLLLLITGVYKLLPGQLEAVQYRMVYYFFGQEADKPGVYVQRFVASLLGNSSAREL
;
A
#
# COMPACT_ATOMS: atom_id res chain seq x y z
N MET A 1 33.05 -9.26 14.67
CA MET A 1 32.12 -9.96 13.73
C MET A 1 32.62 -9.73 12.30
N PRO A 2 32.86 -10.76 11.48
CA PRO A 2 33.59 -10.63 10.22
C PRO A 2 32.65 -10.32 9.03
N TYR A 3 31.77 -9.32 9.15
CA TYR A 3 30.90 -8.90 8.04
C TYR A 3 31.43 -7.58 7.46
N ARG A 4 32.22 -7.67 6.40
CA ARG A 4 32.63 -6.49 5.62
C ARG A 4 31.46 -6.05 4.73
N PRO A 5 31.06 -4.77 4.72
CA PRO A 5 30.06 -4.30 3.79
C PRO A 5 30.60 -4.41 2.34
N PRO A 6 29.74 -4.77 1.37
CA PRO A 6 30.13 -4.83 -0.04
C PRO A 6 30.48 -3.44 -0.57
N LYS A 7 31.43 -3.36 -1.52
CA LYS A 7 31.97 -2.09 -2.06
C LYS A 7 30.98 -1.28 -2.90
N SER A 8 29.86 -1.87 -3.33
CA SER A 8 28.84 -1.19 -4.14
C SER A 8 27.85 -0.42 -3.26
N ALA A 9 27.44 0.78 -3.69
CA ALA A 9 26.50 1.61 -2.93
C ALA A 9 25.14 0.92 -2.71
N PHE A 10 24.60 0.28 -3.75
CA PHE A 10 23.38 -0.53 -3.62
C PHE A 10 23.57 -1.74 -2.71
N GLY A 11 24.72 -2.39 -2.77
CA GLY A 11 25.04 -3.51 -1.87
C GLY A 11 25.13 -3.08 -0.42
N ALA A 12 25.70 -1.90 -0.15
CA ALA A 12 25.79 -1.35 1.20
C ALA A 12 24.42 -1.01 1.79
N LEU A 13 23.49 -0.49 0.97
CA LEU A 13 22.11 -0.22 1.39
C LEU A 13 21.34 -1.50 1.73
N LEU A 14 21.42 -2.52 0.86
CA LEU A 14 20.79 -3.81 1.10
C LEU A 14 21.39 -4.52 2.32
N TRP A 15 22.71 -4.45 2.50
CA TRP A 15 23.40 -4.98 3.66
C TRP A 15 22.92 -4.30 4.95
N ARG A 16 22.81 -2.96 4.95
CA ARG A 16 22.33 -2.20 6.11
C ARG A 16 20.89 -2.56 6.48
N ARG A 17 20.00 -2.68 5.48
CA ARG A 17 18.61 -3.10 5.73
C ARG A 17 18.52 -4.53 6.23
N ARG A 18 19.32 -5.45 5.68
CA ARG A 18 19.38 -6.83 6.16
C ARG A 18 19.86 -6.90 7.60
N VAL A 19 20.96 -6.24 7.94
CA VAL A 19 21.51 -6.24 9.31
C VAL A 19 20.50 -5.62 10.28
N TRP A 20 19.87 -4.51 9.89
CA TRP A 20 18.82 -3.88 10.71
C TRP A 20 17.68 -4.87 10.99
N LEU A 21 17.13 -5.51 9.95
CA LEU A 21 16.09 -6.54 10.09
C LEU A 21 16.54 -7.72 10.96
N GLU A 22 17.78 -8.19 10.77
CA GLU A 22 18.33 -9.31 11.55
C GLU A 22 18.45 -8.95 13.04
N THR A 23 18.83 -7.71 13.36
CA THR A 23 18.96 -7.22 14.74
C THR A 23 17.63 -6.88 15.42
N THR A 24 16.70 -6.19 14.74
CA THR A 24 15.43 -5.76 15.35
C THR A 24 14.46 -6.91 15.55
N THR A 25 14.52 -7.91 14.68
CA THR A 25 13.60 -9.05 14.69
C THR A 25 14.16 -10.23 15.50
N GLY A 26 15.39 -10.13 16.02
CA GLY A 26 16.05 -11.21 16.76
C GLY A 26 16.46 -12.42 15.90
N LEU A 27 16.38 -12.31 14.57
CA LEU A 27 16.71 -13.37 13.60
C LEU A 27 18.18 -13.83 13.65
N SER A 28 19.04 -13.11 14.37
CA SER A 28 20.44 -13.47 14.60
C SER A 28 20.62 -14.60 15.62
N LEU A 29 19.62 -14.86 16.47
CA LEU A 29 19.69 -15.86 17.54
C LEU A 29 19.06 -17.21 17.15
N LEU A 30 18.28 -17.22 16.06
CA LEU A 30 17.54 -18.38 15.59
C LEU A 30 18.41 -19.30 14.75
N GLU A 31 18.12 -20.60 14.82
CA GLU A 31 18.75 -21.58 13.95
C GLU A 31 18.34 -21.36 12.47
N PRO A 32 19.15 -21.81 11.49
CA PRO A 32 18.86 -21.59 10.08
C PRO A 32 17.48 -22.10 9.65
N TRP A 33 16.99 -23.19 10.24
CA TRP A 33 15.68 -23.76 9.91
C TRP A 33 14.53 -22.95 10.52
N GLU A 34 14.68 -22.46 11.76
CA GLU A 34 13.67 -21.62 12.44
C GLU A 34 13.48 -20.31 11.68
N LYS A 35 14.58 -19.74 11.19
CA LYS A 35 14.57 -18.54 10.35
C LYS A 35 13.74 -18.74 9.07
N VAL A 36 13.88 -19.89 8.41
CA VAL A 36 13.08 -20.23 7.22
C VAL A 36 11.60 -20.35 7.58
N LEU A 37 11.28 -21.00 8.70
CA LEU A 37 9.91 -21.17 9.16
C LEU A 37 9.24 -19.82 9.47
N ILE A 38 9.90 -18.94 10.22
CA ILE A 38 9.38 -17.60 10.55
C ILE A 38 9.15 -16.78 9.29
N LEU A 39 10.12 -16.78 8.35
CA LEU A 39 9.96 -16.06 7.09
C LEU A 39 8.81 -16.64 6.26
N ALA A 40 8.65 -17.96 6.20
CA ALA A 40 7.55 -18.59 5.49
C ALA A 40 6.19 -18.18 6.06
N ILE A 41 6.02 -18.21 7.39
CA ILE A 41 4.79 -17.75 8.05
C ILE A 41 4.54 -16.26 7.78
N PHE A 42 5.58 -15.43 7.90
CA PHE A 42 5.47 -14.00 7.65
C PHE A 42 5.02 -13.70 6.22
N TYR A 43 5.64 -14.33 5.22
CA TYR A 43 5.26 -14.19 3.82
C TYR A 43 3.86 -14.74 3.55
N PHE A 44 3.49 -15.85 4.18
CA PHE A 44 2.14 -16.41 4.06
C PHE A 44 1.08 -15.43 4.60
N LEU A 45 1.29 -14.87 5.79
CA LEU A 45 0.41 -13.86 6.37
C LEU A 45 0.36 -12.59 5.51
N LEU A 46 1.51 -12.15 4.99
CA LEU A 46 1.59 -10.97 4.13
C LEU A 46 0.86 -11.19 2.80
N LEU A 47 0.98 -12.37 2.19
CA LEU A 47 0.20 -12.75 1.00
C LEU A 47 -1.30 -12.81 1.31
N LEU A 48 -1.68 -13.36 2.46
CA LEU A 48 -3.07 -13.41 2.89
C LEU A 48 -3.63 -12.00 3.10
N LEU A 49 -2.85 -11.12 3.72
CA LEU A 49 -3.20 -9.72 3.93
C LEU A 49 -3.33 -8.99 2.59
N ILE A 50 -2.36 -9.13 1.69
CA ILE A 50 -2.42 -8.54 0.34
C ILE A 50 -3.65 -9.06 -0.41
N THR A 51 -3.90 -10.36 -0.38
CA THR A 51 -5.07 -10.97 -1.03
C THR A 51 -6.37 -10.44 -0.43
N GLY A 52 -6.43 -10.33 0.90
CA GLY A 52 -7.55 -9.76 1.63
C GLY A 52 -7.77 -8.30 1.25
N VAL A 53 -6.72 -7.48 1.25
CA VAL A 53 -6.72 -6.08 0.79
C VAL A 53 -7.25 -5.99 -0.64
N TYR A 54 -6.70 -6.76 -1.59
CA TYR A 54 -7.14 -6.71 -2.99
C TYR A 54 -8.59 -7.16 -3.21
N LYS A 55 -9.07 -8.17 -2.46
CA LYS A 55 -10.43 -8.69 -2.63
C LYS A 55 -11.48 -7.92 -1.83
N LEU A 56 -11.11 -7.42 -0.65
CA LEU A 56 -12.03 -6.79 0.30
C LEU A 56 -12.12 -5.29 0.13
N LEU A 57 -11.00 -4.58 -0.15
CA LEU A 57 -11.02 -3.13 -0.32
C LEU A 57 -11.97 -2.64 -1.41
N PRO A 58 -11.99 -3.18 -2.65
CA PRO A 58 -12.85 -2.62 -3.69
C PRO A 58 -14.33 -2.69 -3.29
N GLY A 59 -14.77 -3.77 -2.65
CA GLY A 59 -16.16 -3.90 -2.18
C GLY A 59 -16.52 -2.94 -1.03
N GLN A 60 -15.57 -2.60 -0.17
CA GLN A 60 -15.80 -1.64 0.93
C GLN A 60 -15.71 -0.19 0.46
N LEU A 61 -14.89 0.11 -0.54
CA LEU A 61 -14.75 1.45 -1.10
C LEU A 61 -16.07 1.94 -1.71
N GLU A 62 -16.82 1.08 -2.40
CA GLU A 62 -18.12 1.43 -2.95
C GLU A 62 -19.09 1.85 -1.83
N ALA A 63 -19.24 1.02 -0.79
CA ALA A 63 -20.16 1.30 0.32
C ALA A 63 -19.80 2.58 1.10
N VAL A 64 -18.51 2.85 1.29
CA VAL A 64 -18.04 4.05 1.98
C VAL A 64 -18.18 5.29 1.10
N GLN A 65 -17.96 5.19 -0.21
CA GLN A 65 -18.15 6.30 -1.15
C GLN A 65 -19.57 6.85 -1.12
N TYR A 66 -20.60 5.99 -1.13
CA TYR A 66 -21.99 6.44 -1.02
C TYR A 66 -22.24 7.27 0.24
N ARG A 67 -21.67 6.84 1.37
CA ARG A 67 -21.81 7.56 2.65
C ARG A 67 -21.01 8.85 2.67
N MET A 68 -19.78 8.85 2.15
CA MET A 68 -18.97 10.06 2.06
C MET A 68 -19.64 11.13 1.19
N VAL A 69 -20.18 10.74 0.04
CA VAL A 69 -20.90 11.68 -0.84
C VAL A 69 -22.13 12.27 -0.15
N TYR A 70 -22.89 11.45 0.58
CA TYR A 70 -24.02 11.93 1.37
C TYR A 70 -23.58 12.96 2.42
N TYR A 71 -22.51 12.68 3.17
CA TYR A 71 -22.01 13.60 4.20
C TYR A 71 -21.34 14.87 3.63
N PHE A 72 -20.69 14.79 2.48
CA PHE A 72 -19.98 15.94 1.88
C PHE A 72 -20.88 16.83 1.02
N PHE A 73 -21.81 16.25 0.26
CA PHE A 73 -22.61 16.98 -0.72
C PHE A 73 -24.10 17.09 -0.36
N GLY A 74 -24.57 16.38 0.66
CA GLY A 74 -25.94 16.48 1.17
C GLY A 74 -27.03 16.05 0.18
N GLN A 75 -26.67 15.51 -0.98
CA GLN A 75 -27.59 14.99 -2.00
C GLN A 75 -27.59 13.46 -1.97
N GLU A 76 -28.76 12.86 -2.17
CA GLU A 76 -28.91 11.41 -2.35
C GLU A 76 -27.96 10.95 -3.44
N ALA A 77 -27.04 10.04 -3.08
CA ALA A 77 -25.91 9.66 -3.91
C ALA A 77 -26.38 8.95 -5.19
N ASP A 78 -26.57 9.71 -6.26
CA ASP A 78 -26.76 9.15 -7.59
C ASP A 78 -25.48 8.42 -8.02
N LYS A 79 -25.62 7.43 -8.90
CA LYS A 79 -24.61 6.37 -9.16
C LYS A 79 -23.15 6.89 -9.22
N PRO A 80 -22.17 6.18 -8.61
CA PRO A 80 -20.79 6.65 -8.42
C PRO A 80 -20.06 7.02 -9.72
N GLY A 81 -20.47 6.46 -10.86
CA GLY A 81 -19.94 6.83 -12.18
C GLY A 81 -20.22 8.28 -12.59
N VAL A 82 -21.32 8.87 -12.11
CA VAL A 82 -21.74 10.24 -12.46
C VAL A 82 -20.86 11.29 -11.78
N TYR A 83 -20.34 11.01 -10.58
CA TYR A 83 -19.48 11.94 -9.84
C TYR A 83 -18.10 12.10 -10.45
N VAL A 84 -17.46 10.99 -10.85
CA VAL A 84 -16.17 11.04 -11.55
C VAL A 84 -16.33 11.81 -12.86
N GLN A 85 -17.41 11.54 -13.59
CA GLN A 85 -17.68 12.19 -14.86
C GLN A 85 -17.97 13.69 -14.69
N ARG A 86 -18.73 14.09 -13.66
CA ARG A 86 -18.96 15.51 -13.33
C ARG A 86 -17.71 16.22 -12.84
N PHE A 87 -16.87 15.58 -12.03
CA PHE A 87 -15.63 16.16 -11.55
C PHE A 87 -14.62 16.35 -12.68
N VAL A 88 -14.47 15.35 -13.55
CA VAL A 88 -13.64 15.47 -14.77
C VAL A 88 -14.22 16.54 -15.69
N ALA A 89 -15.54 16.59 -15.88
CA ALA A 89 -16.19 17.63 -16.68
C ALA A 89 -16.02 19.04 -16.09
N SER A 90 -16.02 19.20 -14.76
CA SER A 90 -15.79 20.51 -14.13
C SER A 90 -14.33 20.96 -14.26
N LEU A 91 -13.38 20.02 -14.19
CA LEU A 91 -11.97 20.32 -14.42
C LEU A 91 -11.68 20.69 -15.89
N LEU A 92 -12.32 20.00 -16.84
CA LEU A 92 -12.22 20.30 -18.27
C LEU A 92 -12.93 21.61 -18.65
N GLY A 93 -14.09 21.90 -18.05
CA GLY A 93 -14.82 23.16 -18.27
C GLY A 93 -14.13 24.38 -17.65
N ASN A 94 -13.36 24.20 -16.57
CA ASN A 94 -12.62 25.29 -15.93
C ASN A 94 -11.29 25.60 -16.64
N SER A 95 -10.76 24.68 -17.45
CA SER A 95 -9.52 24.89 -18.22
C SER A 95 -9.76 25.70 -19.50
N SER A 96 -10.90 25.52 -20.17
CA SER A 96 -11.29 26.33 -21.32
C SER A 96 -11.70 27.77 -20.98
N ALA A 97 -12.11 28.03 -19.74
CA ALA A 97 -12.45 29.37 -19.26
C ALA A 97 -11.25 30.25 -18.89
N ARG A 98 -10.03 29.70 -18.87
CA ARG A 98 -8.79 30.41 -18.49
C ARG A 98 -7.95 30.92 -19.66
N GLU A 99 -8.36 30.63 -20.91
CA GLU A 99 -7.65 31.06 -22.13
C GLU A 99 -8.35 32.23 -22.87
N LEU A 100 -9.32 32.90 -22.24
CA LEU A 100 -9.96 34.14 -22.70
C LEU A 100 -9.75 35.25 -21.67
#